data_AF-A0A937B2Y1-F1
#
_entry.id   AF-A0A937B2Y1-F1
#
_cell.length_a   1.000
_cell.length_b   1.000
_cell.length_c   1.000
_cell.angle_alpha   90.00
_cell.angle_beta   90.00
_cell.angle_gamma   90.00
#
_symmetry.space_group_name_H-M   'P 1'
#
loop_
_entity.id
_entity.type
_entity.pdbx_description
1 polymer ?
#
loop_
_entity_poly.entity_id
_entity_poly.type
_entity_poly.pdbx_seq_one_letter_code
_entity_poly.pdbx_strand_id
1 'polypeptide(L)'
;MFPTPSAIAHPNGLFAYMANSQTNKVTAFRVGTNGTLLLGDSISGNPNPVVVGTAPRVLAISSDSQFLFVANSGSNTVSVFKIGAAGV
;
A
#
# COMPACT_ATOMS: atom_id res chain seq x y z
N MET A 1 -18.66 11.05 -7.68
CA MET A 1 -17.20 10.94 -7.90
C MET A 1 -16.82 9.49 -7.60
N PHE A 2 -16.42 8.71 -8.60
CA PHE A 2 -15.97 7.35 -8.36
C PHE A 2 -14.60 7.40 -7.69
N PRO A 3 -14.36 6.61 -6.64
CA PRO A 3 -13.02 6.45 -6.10
C PRO A 3 -12.15 5.78 -7.15
N THR A 4 -11.11 6.45 -7.60
CA THR A 4 -10.06 5.80 -8.38
C THR A 4 -9.10 5.15 -7.38
N PRO A 5 -9.11 3.81 -7.21
CA PRO A 5 -8.07 3.17 -6.43
C PRO A 5 -6.71 3.49 -7.05
N SER A 6 -5.76 3.91 -6.23
CA SER A 6 -4.37 4.11 -6.67
C SER A 6 -3.58 2.86 -6.31
N ALA A 7 -2.80 2.34 -7.26
CA ALA A 7 -1.91 1.21 -7.03
C ALA A 7 -0.48 1.54 -7.44
N ILE A 8 0.49 0.93 -6.77
CA ILE A 8 1.92 1.03 -7.09
C ILE A 8 2.59 -0.33 -6.90
N ALA A 9 3.48 -0.70 -7.83
CA ALA A 9 4.32 -1.89 -7.72
C ALA A 9 5.67 -1.51 -7.10
N HIS A 10 6.16 -2.36 -6.20
CA HIS A 10 7.48 -2.19 -5.62
C HIS A 10 8.57 -2.53 -6.66
N PRO A 11 9.69 -1.77 -6.73
CA PRO A 11 10.72 -1.96 -7.75
C PRO A 11 11.38 -3.35 -7.77
N ASN A 12 11.40 -4.08 -6.64
CA ASN A 12 11.88 -5.46 -6.60
C ASN A 12 10.95 -6.49 -7.28
N GLY A 13 9.75 -6.07 -7.71
CA GLY A 13 8.78 -6.93 -8.37
C GLY A 13 8.11 -7.98 -7.48
N LEU A 14 8.32 -7.93 -6.16
CA LEU A 14 7.76 -8.91 -5.20
C LEU A 14 6.46 -8.44 -4.55
N PHE A 15 6.20 -7.12 -4.55
CA PHE A 15 5.04 -6.53 -3.88
C PHE A 15 4.31 -5.51 -4.74
N ALA A 16 3.02 -5.38 -4.51
CA ALA A 16 2.20 -4.28 -5.00
C ALA A 16 1.28 -3.79 -3.87
N TYR A 17 0.95 -2.49 -3.89
CA TYR A 17 0.12 -1.85 -2.88
C TYR A 17 -1.04 -1.14 -3.54
N MET A 18 -2.24 -1.25 -2.96
CA MET A 18 -3.45 -0.59 -3.46
C MET A 18 -4.14 0.17 -2.34
N ALA A 19 -4.40 1.45 -2.57
CA ALA A 19 -5.16 2.28 -1.65
C ALA A 19 -6.65 2.27 -2.01
N ASN A 20 -7.50 2.09 -1.00
CA ASN A 20 -8.93 2.16 -1.14
C ASN A 20 -9.49 3.32 -0.30
N SER A 21 -10.02 4.33 -1.00
CA SER A 21 -10.51 5.57 -0.36
C SER A 21 -11.83 5.41 0.40
N GLN A 22 -12.59 4.32 0.16
CA GLN A 22 -13.88 4.06 0.82
C GLN A 22 -13.67 3.38 2.16
N THR A 23 -12.67 2.51 2.21
CA THR A 23 -12.36 1.75 3.43
C THR A 23 -11.24 2.38 4.25
N ASN A 24 -10.56 3.41 3.73
CA ASN A 24 -9.40 4.06 4.35
C ASN A 24 -8.28 3.06 4.68
N LYS A 25 -8.02 2.16 3.72
CA LYS A 25 -7.06 1.07 3.89
C LYS A 25 -6.13 0.95 2.68
N VAL A 26 -4.94 0.43 2.94
CA VAL A 26 -4.02 -0.05 1.91
C VAL A 26 -3.92 -1.56 1.99
N THR A 27 -4.12 -2.24 0.86
CA THR A 27 -3.91 -3.68 0.73
C THR A 27 -2.53 -3.92 0.13
N ALA A 28 -1.74 -4.77 0.78
CA ALA A 28 -0.49 -5.29 0.24
C ALA A 28 -0.72 -6.62 -0.48
N PHE A 29 -0.08 -6.79 -1.62
CA PHE A 29 -0.08 -8.01 -2.42
C PHE A 29 1.33 -8.52 -2.61
N ARG A 30 1.50 -9.85 -2.62
CA ARG A 30 2.67 -10.50 -3.20
C ARG A 30 2.46 -10.63 -4.71
N VAL A 31 3.51 -10.43 -5.48
CA VAL A 31 3.50 -10.57 -6.93
C VAL A 31 4.12 -11.91 -7.28
N GLY A 32 3.36 -12.78 -7.94
CA GLY A 32 3.84 -14.05 -8.46
C GLY A 32 4.79 -13.85 -9.64
N THR A 33 5.54 -14.90 -10.00
CA THR A 33 6.51 -14.87 -11.12
C THR A 33 5.88 -14.56 -12.48
N ASN A 34 4.57 -14.74 -12.61
CA ASN A 34 3.77 -14.42 -13.79
C ASN A 34 2.98 -13.10 -13.66
N GLY A 35 3.28 -12.28 -12.65
CA GLY A 35 2.58 -11.02 -12.39
C GLY A 35 1.24 -11.16 -11.68
N THR A 36 0.84 -12.36 -11.25
CA THR A 36 -0.40 -12.55 -10.47
C THR A 36 -0.29 -11.85 -9.11
N LEU A 37 -1.39 -11.23 -8.67
CA LEU A 37 -1.46 -10.63 -7.34
C LEU A 37 -2.08 -11.62 -6.35
N LEU A 38 -1.32 -11.96 -5.32
CA LEU A 38 -1.75 -12.76 -4.19
C LEU A 38 -1.88 -11.85 -2.98
N LEU A 39 -2.90 -12.04 -2.14
CA LEU A 39 -3.01 -11.27 -0.90
C LEU A 39 -1.75 -11.49 -0.05
N GLY A 40 -1.16 -10.39 0.42
CA GLY A 40 -0.05 -10.44 1.36
C GLY A 40 -0.48 -10.97 2.72
N ASP A 41 0.46 -11.52 3.47
CA ASP A 41 0.19 -12.04 4.81
C ASP A 41 -0.17 -10.90 5.78
N SER A 42 -1.05 -11.21 6.73
CA SER A 42 -1.34 -10.32 7.86
C SER A 42 -0.56 -10.81 9.06
N ILE A 43 0.43 -10.04 9.53
CA ILE A 43 1.30 -10.42 10.66
C ILE A 43 1.06 -9.53 11.88
N SER A 44 1.43 -10.00 13.07
CA SER A 44 1.28 -9.23 14.30
C SER A 44 2.07 -7.91 14.21
N GLY A 45 1.41 -6.79 14.53
CA GLY A 45 1.99 -5.44 14.39
C GLY A 45 1.85 -4.83 12.99
N ASN A 46 1.38 -5.60 12.00
CA ASN A 46 1.21 -5.14 10.63
C ASN A 46 0.05 -5.87 9.92
N PRO A 47 -1.20 -5.43 10.19
CA PRO A 47 -2.37 -6.05 9.61
C PRO A 47 -2.46 -5.76 8.12
N ASN A 48 -2.82 -6.76 7.31
CA ASN A 48 -3.12 -6.59 5.90
C ASN A 48 -4.60 -6.90 5.64
N PRO A 49 -5.43 -5.94 5.18
CA PRO A 49 -5.08 -4.56 4.82
C PRO A 49 -4.82 -3.63 6.02
N VAL A 50 -3.89 -2.68 5.85
CA VAL A 50 -3.47 -1.72 6.88
C VAL A 50 -4.35 -0.47 6.85
N VAL A 51 -4.68 0.05 8.03
CA VAL A 51 -5.46 1.30 8.17
C VAL A 51 -4.55 2.50 7.95
N VAL A 52 -5.03 3.47 7.18
CA VAL A 52 -4.36 4.74 6.90
C VAL A 52 -5.27 5.92 7.27
N GLY A 53 -4.84 7.15 6.95
CA GLY A 53 -5.70 8.33 7.07
C GLY A 53 -6.91 8.28 6.12
N THR A 54 -7.74 9.31 6.15
CA THR A 54 -9.01 9.29 5.41
C THR A 54 -8.83 9.71 3.95
N ALA A 55 -9.61 9.07 3.07
CA ALA A 55 -9.56 9.25 1.62
C ALA A 55 -8.12 9.25 1.04
N PRO A 56 -7.37 8.13 1.20
CA PRO A 56 -6.07 7.96 0.54
C PRO A 56 -6.23 8.03 -0.99
N ARG A 57 -5.35 8.79 -1.65
CA ARG A 57 -5.42 9.04 -3.10
C ARG A 57 -4.18 8.70 -3.89
N VAL A 58 -3.01 8.81 -3.26
CA VAL A 58 -1.72 8.65 -3.94
C VAL A 58 -0.83 7.78 -3.07
N LEU A 59 -0.15 6.85 -3.75
CA LEU A 59 0.92 6.04 -3.20
C LEU A 59 2.23 6.43 -3.87
N ALA A 60 3.31 6.50 -3.10
CA ALA A 60 4.66 6.69 -3.61
C ALA A 60 5.64 5.82 -2.84
N ILE A 61 6.66 5.30 -3.52
CA ILE A 61 7.74 4.54 -2.90
C ILE A 61 9.00 5.41 -2.89
N SER A 62 9.75 5.38 -1.79
CA SER A 62 11.03 6.08 -1.68
C SER A 62 12.02 5.60 -2.76
N SER A 63 12.98 6.44 -3.14
CA SER A 63 13.99 6.10 -4.15
C SER A 63 14.86 4.91 -3.75
N ASP A 64 15.06 4.70 -2.46
CA ASP A 64 15.79 3.53 -1.89
C ASP A 64 14.89 2.27 -1.76
N SER A 65 13.62 2.37 -2.16
CA SER A 65 12.63 1.29 -2.07
C SER A 65 12.41 0.74 -0.65
N GLN A 66 12.67 1.54 0.39
CA GLN A 66 12.48 1.10 1.78
C GLN A 66 11.18 1.61 2.42
N PHE A 67 10.50 2.57 1.81
CA PHE A 67 9.32 3.20 2.40
C PHE A 67 8.18 3.37 1.39
N LEU A 68 6.95 3.13 1.86
CA LEU A 68 5.72 3.48 1.18
C LEU A 68 5.10 4.71 1.86
N PHE A 69 4.78 5.72 1.06
CA PHE A 69 4.05 6.92 1.47
C PHE A 69 2.62 6.86 0.92
N VAL A 70 1.66 7.24 1.77
CA VAL A 70 0.24 7.31 1.43
C VAL A 70 -0.25 8.72 1.73
N ALA A 71 -0.64 9.45 0.69
CA ALA A 71 -1.22 10.78 0.84
C ALA A 71 -2.73 10.66 1.13
N ASN A 72 -3.12 11.07 2.34
CA ASN A 72 -4.50 10.99 2.84
C ASN A 72 -5.18 12.35 2.71
N SER A 73 -5.88 12.54 1.58
CA SER A 73 -6.48 13.82 1.23
C SER A 73 -7.63 14.24 2.15
N GLY A 74 -8.33 13.28 2.77
CA GLY A 74 -9.46 13.55 3.64
C GLY A 74 -9.03 14.00 5.03
N SER A 75 -7.88 13.53 5.51
CA SER A 75 -7.38 13.83 6.86
C SER A 75 -6.25 14.86 6.87
N ASN A 76 -5.77 15.29 5.70
CA ASN A 76 -4.61 16.17 5.55
C ASN A 76 -3.35 15.60 6.22
N THR A 77 -3.12 14.29 6.06
CA THR A 77 -1.96 13.60 6.65
C THR A 77 -1.24 12.72 5.62
N VAL A 78 -0.01 12.33 5.95
CA VAL A 78 0.74 11.31 5.21
C VAL A 78 0.98 10.11 6.13
N SER A 79 0.59 8.92 5.68
CA SER A 79 0.96 7.67 6.36
C SER A 79 2.26 7.14 5.74
N VAL A 80 3.17 6.64 6.58
CA VAL A 80 4.48 6.14 6.14
C VAL A 80 4.69 4.73 6.70
N PHE A 81 5.08 3.81 5.83
CA PHE A 81 5.33 2.42 6.18
C PHE A 81 6.73 2.03 5.75
N LYS A 82 7.46 1.31 6.62
CA LYS A 82 8.69 0.65 6.24
C LYS A 82 8.36 -0.64 5.48
N ILE A 83 9.01 -0.85 4.36
CA ILE A 83 8.85 -2.05 3.54
C ILE A 83 9.85 -3.09 4.02
N GLY A 84 9.35 -4.16 4.62
CA GLY A 84 10.14 -5.29 5.07
C GLY A 84 10.15 -6.45 4.06
N ALA A 85 10.76 -7.57 4.46
CA ALA A 85 10.80 -8.80 3.66
C ALA A 85 9.41 -9.40 3.38
N ALA A 86 8.38 -9.01 4.13
CA ALA A 86 6.99 -9.47 3.97
C ALA A 86 6.07 -8.40 3.36
N GLY A 87 6.57 -7.21 3.01
CA GLY A 87 5.76 -6.07 2.55
C GLY A 87 5.72 -4.92 3.56
N VAL A 88 4.76 -4.00 3.35
CA VAL A 88 4.47 -2.91 4.30
C VAL A 88 3.76 -3.42 5.52
#